data_AF-A0A6H1FTS7-F1
#
_entry.id   AF-A0A6H1FTS7-F1
#
_cell.length_a   1.000
_cell.length_b   1.000
_cell.length_c   1.000
_cell.angle_alpha   90.00
_cell.angle_beta   90.00
_cell.angle_gamma   90.00
#
_symmetry.space_group_name_H-M   'P 1'
#
loop_
_entity.id
_entity.type
_entity.pdbx_description
1 polymer ?
#
loop_
_entity_poly.entity_id
_entity_poly.type
_entity_poly.pdbx_seq_one_letter_code
_entity_poly.pdbx_strand_id
1 'polypeptide(L)' 'MLYLILFPSWLSYVFWNKGVALIGTTRSEIYTHLIPVSGGLMGILFLGDSLKAHHMITLVLIIFGIACCSTRK' A
#
# COMPACT_ATOMS: atom_id res chain seq x y z
N MET A 1 15.17 -2.81 -16.48
CA MET A 1 14.04 -3.68 -16.84
C MET A 1 13.99 -4.97 -16.05
N LEU A 2 15.09 -5.74 -15.97
CA LEU A 2 15.12 -6.98 -15.16
C LEU A 2 14.69 -6.76 -13.70
N TYR A 3 15.13 -5.66 -13.08
CA TYR A 3 14.71 -5.26 -11.74
C TYR A 3 13.19 -5.14 -11.57
N LEU A 4 12.52 -4.47 -12.52
CA LEU A 4 11.06 -4.29 -12.49
C LEU A 4 10.32 -5.60 -12.73
N ILE A 5 10.87 -6.51 -13.53
CA ILE A 5 10.27 -7.81 -13.79
C ILE A 5 10.36 -8.70 -12.55
N LEU A 6 11.52 -8.71 -11.88
CA LEU A 6 11.77 -9.61 -10.77
C LEU A 6 11.07 -9.17 -9.49
N PHE A 7 11.22 -7.91 -9.07
CA PHE A 7 10.80 -7.47 -7.74
C PHE A 7 9.32 -7.08 -7.65
N PRO A 8 8.86 -5.98 -8.28
CA PRO A 8 7.49 -5.53 -8.12
C PRO A 8 6.48 -6.41 -8.87
N SER A 9 6.93 -7.21 -9.84
CA SER A 9 6.07 -8.15 -10.55
C SER A 9 6.20 -9.57 -10.00
N TRP A 10 7.20 -10.35 -10.43
CA TRP A 10 7.20 -11.79 -10.18
C TRP A 10 7.21 -12.14 -8.68
N LEU A 11 8.16 -11.58 -7.93
CA LEU A 11 8.34 -11.89 -6.51
C LEU A 11 7.16 -11.37 -5.66
N SER A 12 6.68 -10.17 -5.96
CA SER A 12 5.49 -9.59 -5.32
C SER A 12 4.26 -10.50 -5.49
N TYR A 13 3.99 -10.96 -6.72
CA TYR A 13 2.86 -11.87 -6.99
C TYR A 13 2.99 -13.20 -6.24
N VAL A 14 4.20 -13.78 -6.18
CA VAL A 14 4.44 -15.03 -5.45
C VAL A 14 4.15 -14.86 -3.95
N PHE A 15 4.65 -13.79 -3.34
CA PHE A 15 4.41 -13.53 -1.92
C PHE A 15 2.96 -13.18 -1.62
N TRP A 16 2.31 -12.41 -2.50
CA TRP A 16 0.89 -12.09 -2.37
C TRP A 16 0.03 -13.35 -2.41
N ASN A 17 0.19 -14.20 -3.44
CA ASN A 17 -0.59 -15.43 -3.59
C ASN A 17 -0.35 -16.39 -2.42
N LYS A 18 0.90 -16.53 -1.97
CA LYS A 18 1.25 -17.37 -0.81
C LYS A 18 0.66 -16.81 0.49
N GLY A 19 0.67 -15.49 0.68
CA GLY A 19 0.04 -14.82 1.81
C GLY A 19 -1.47 -15.06 1.83
N VAL A 20 -2.15 -14.82 0.70
CA VAL A 20 -3.59 -15.05 0.54
C VAL A 20 -3.96 -16.51 0.85
N ALA A 21 -3.15 -17.46 0.39
CA ALA A 21 -3.38 -18.88 0.69
C ALA A 21 -3.25 -19.23 2.18
N LEU A 22 -2.45 -18.49 2.96
CA LEU A 22 -2.21 -18.76 4.38
C LEU A 22 -3.27 -18.14 5.31
N ILE A 23 -3.73 -16.92 5.01
CA ILE A 23 -4.65 -16.16 5.89
C ILE A 23 -6.06 -15.98 5.32
N GLY A 24 -6.28 -16.37 4.06
CA GLY A 24 -7.55 -16.22 3.35
C GLY A 24 -7.75 -14.84 2.72
N THR A 25 -8.56 -14.78 1.66
CA THR A 25 -8.79 -13.58 0.83
C THR A 25 -9.28 -12.38 1.64
N THR A 26 -10.32 -12.57 2.46
CA THR A 26 -10.95 -11.48 3.24
C THR A 26 -9.98 -10.77 4.19
N ARG A 27 -9.09 -11.52 4.87
CA ARG A 27 -8.09 -10.91 5.76
C ARG A 27 -6.95 -10.27 4.97
N SER A 28 -6.59 -10.85 3.82
CA SER A 28 -5.52 -10.34 2.97
C SER A 28 -5.86 -8.99 2.37
N GLU A 29 -7.12 -8.77 2.00
CA GLU A 29 -7.58 -7.50 1.40
C GLU A 29 -7.30 -6.29 2.31
N ILE A 30 -7.38 -6.43 3.63
CA ILE A 30 -7.07 -5.36 4.58
C ILE A 30 -5.62 -4.85 4.40
N TYR A 31 -4.68 -5.74 4.04
CA TYR A 31 -3.28 -5.37 3.85
C TYR A 31 -3.04 -4.56 2.56
N THR A 32 -3.98 -4.54 1.62
CA THR A 32 -3.86 -3.68 0.42
C THR A 32 -3.89 -2.19 0.77
N HIS A 33 -4.49 -1.81 1.91
CA HIS A 33 -4.45 -0.44 2.40
C HIS A 33 -3.04 0.03 2.81
N LEU A 34 -2.06 -0.87 3.00
CA LEU A 34 -0.65 -0.48 3.21
C LEU A 34 0.06 -0.05 1.92
N ILE A 35 -0.46 -0.39 0.73
CA ILE A 35 0.13 -0.01 -0.56
C ILE A 35 0.29 1.52 -0.67
N PRO A 36 -0.76 2.36 -0.48
CA PRO A 36 -0.59 3.81 -0.56
C PRO A 36 0.33 4.38 0.54
N VAL A 37 0.34 3.79 1.74
CA VAL A 37 1.22 4.22 2.84
C VAL A 37 2.69 3.97 2.50
N SER A 38 3.02 2.76 2.04
CA SER A 38 4.38 2.40 1.63
C SER A 38 4.85 3.19 0.40
N GLY A 39 3.97 3.43 -0.58
CA GLY A 39 4.26 4.29 -1.72
C GLY A 39 4.57 5.74 -1.31
N GLY A 40 3.79 6.31 -0.38
CA GLY A 40 4.07 7.64 0.18
C GLY A 40 5.40 7.71 0.91
N LEU A 41 5.71 6.70 1.74
CA LEU A 41 6.98 6.61 2.46
C LEU A 41 8.18 6.49 1.51
N MET A 42 8.08 5.65 0.48
CA MET A 42 9.12 5.53 -0.55
C MET A 42 9.31 6.82 -1.34
N GLY A 43 8.24 7.57 -1.63
CA GLY A 43 8.33 8.88 -2.27
C GLY A 43 9.16 9.89 -1.46
N ILE A 44 8.92 9.97 -0.14
CA ILE A 44 9.71 10.83 0.75
C ILE A 44 11.18 10.38 0.77
N LEU A 45 11.41 9.07 0.93
CA LEU A 45 12.76 8.53 1.17
C LEU A 45 13.65 8.56 -0.08
N PHE A 46 13.12 8.19 -1.25
CA PHE A 46 13.90 8.01 -2.47
C PHE A 46 13.78 9.19 -3.44
N LEU A 47 12.64 9.88 -3.47
CA LEU A 47 12.41 10.99 -4.40
C LEU A 47 12.86 12.33 -3.81
N GLY A 48 13.20 12.37 -2.51
CA GLY A 48 13.64 13.59 -1.82
C GLY A 48 12.52 14.62 -1.67
N ASP A 49 11.26 14.18 -1.78
CA ASP A 49 10.12 15.05 -1.55
C ASP A 49 10.18 15.57 -0.11
N SER A 50 10.36 16.88 0.03
CA SER A 50 10.22 17.56 1.32
C SER A 50 8.80 17.30 1.82
N LEU A 51 8.64 16.99 3.12
CA LEU A 51 7.34 16.83 3.78
C LEU A 51 6.48 18.08 3.59
N LYS A 52 5.79 18.13 2.45
CA LYS A 52 4.91 19.21 2.01
C LYS A 52 3.48 18.83 2.33
N ALA A 53 2.59 19.83 2.31
CA ALA A 53 1.17 19.68 2.60
C ALA A 53 0.51 18.51 1.83
N HIS A 54 1.01 18.15 0.65
CA HIS A 54 0.51 17.00 -0.12
C HIS A 54 0.60 15.67 0.64
N HIS A 55 1.68 15.36 1.37
CA HIS A 55 1.75 14.13 2.16
C HIS A 55 0.73 14.11 3.31
N MET A 56 0.50 15.27 3.92
CA MET A 56 -0.54 15.42 4.95
C MET A 56 -1.95 15.24 4.36
N ILE A 57 -2.21 15.81 3.17
CA ILE A 57 -3.48 15.64 2.44
C ILE A 57 -3.69 14.17 2.10
N THR A 58 -2.68 13.48 1.58
CA THR A 58 -2.78 12.05 1.23
C THR A 58 -3.04 11.19 2.48
N LEU A 59 -2.34 11.46 3.59
CA LEU A 59 -2.58 10.76 4.86
C LEU A 59 -4.01 10.97 5.35
N VAL A 60 -4.50 12.21 5.35
CA VAL A 60 -5.88 12.54 5.74
C VAL A 60 -6.90 11.87 4.82
N LEU A 61 -6.66 11.85 3.50
CA LEU A 61 -7.56 11.21 2.54
C LEU A 61 -7.64 9.69 2.74
N ILE A 62 -6.50 9.03 3.01
CA ILE A 62 -6.44 7.59 3.30
C ILE A 62 -7.21 7.29 4.59
N ILE A 63 -6.95 8.04 5.67
CA ILE A 63 -7.63 7.87 6.96
C ILE A 63 -9.14 8.11 6.78
N PHE A 64 -9.53 9.15 6.05
CA PHE A 64 -10.93 9.45 5.76
C PHE A 64 -11.62 8.35 4.96
N GLY A 65 -10.96 7.80 3.93
CA GLY A 65 -11.46 6.67 3.15
C GLY A 65 -11.65 5.42 4.00
N ILE A 66 -10.66 5.07 4.84
CA ILE A 66 -10.74 3.94 5.76
C ILE A 66 -11.89 4.14 6.77
N ALA A 67 -11.99 5.33 7.37
CA ALA A 67 -13.06 5.64 8.33
C ALA A 67 -14.45 5.57 7.68
N CYS A 68 -14.61 6.13 6.48
CA CYS A 68 -15.88 6.11 5.74
C CYS A 68 -16.30 4.69 5.37
N CYS A 69 -15.38 3.86 4.85
CA CYS A 69 -15.65 2.46 4.54
C CYS A 69 -15.87 1.62 5.80
N SER A 70 -15.11 1.86 6.86
CA SER A 70 -15.20 1.10 8.12
C SER A 70 -16.40 1.48 8.97
N THR A 71 -16.96 2.69 8.82
CA THR A 71 -18.12 3.14 9.59
C THR A 71 -19.46 2.72 8.99
N ARG A 72 -19.47 2.07 7.82
CA ARG A 72 -20.64 1.32 7.35
C ARG A 72 -20.64 -0.07 7.99
N LYS A 73 -21.09 -0.11 9.24
CA LYS A 73 -21.80 -1.27 9.79
C LYS A 73 -23.30 -1.03 9.73
#